data_AF-A0A1Y1HYS4-F1
#
_entry.id   AF-A0A1Y1HYS4-F1
#
_cell.length_a   1.000
_cell.length_b   1.000
_cell.length_c   1.000
_cell.angle_alpha   90.00
_cell.angle_beta   90.00
_cell.angle_gamma   90.00
#
_symmetry.space_group_name_H-M   'P 1'
#
loop_
_entity.id
_entity.type
_entity.pdbx_description
1 polymer ?
#
loop_
_entity_poly.entity_id
_entity_poly.type
_entity_poly.pdbx_seq_one_letter_code
_entity_poly.pdbx_strand_id
1 'polypeptide(L)'
;MHQTIATFSAVLLLTGLGLVTAQGNGGPGGGAGMMGRTAGNNTNPLCGTTANAPSVNHTIQGGVRYFQSNGCPPTNWTDHNYPAPNGMTYGQARSYNFPVIVNQTPVLQANISDALYVGISNPVKGPIGITLTGVALYSAVDALNRDAIIYEGRTFDTCGGHSTPDPVNTYHYHSMPGDSSTISHNGTRNSNFTYCPAMQSWLLPVNTTNNHSALFGVFVDGVPIYGPLGDGGKLPTDLDACNGHVDASHSFYHYHATSDYPYLVDCLRGCINSTLSYIQGATIPACKPAAQQYNYSSLDAEITARLEHVGVINGTMVNGTVVNGTMVLL
;
A
#
# COMPACT_ATOMS: atom_id res chain seq x y z
N MET A 1 18.47 -10.33 -68.14
CA MET A 1 17.94 -9.69 -66.92
C MET A 1 17.01 -10.69 -66.24
N HIS A 2 17.52 -11.42 -65.26
CA HIS A 2 16.75 -12.33 -64.40
C HIS A 2 17.11 -11.93 -62.97
N GLN A 3 16.13 -11.46 -62.20
CA GLN A 3 16.29 -11.26 -60.77
C GLN A 3 15.52 -12.36 -60.04
N THR A 4 16.27 -13.09 -59.23
CA THR A 4 15.83 -14.16 -58.35
C THR A 4 15.17 -13.54 -57.12
N ILE A 5 13.89 -13.85 -56.87
CA ILE A 5 13.20 -13.49 -55.64
C ILE A 5 13.56 -14.54 -54.58
N ALA A 6 14.25 -14.13 -53.51
CA ALA A 6 14.47 -14.96 -52.33
C ALA A 6 13.24 -14.90 -51.43
N THR A 7 12.52 -16.02 -51.30
CA THR A 7 11.50 -16.22 -50.27
C THR A 7 12.17 -16.61 -48.96
N PHE A 8 12.01 -15.80 -47.92
CA PHE A 8 12.37 -16.19 -46.55
C PHE A 8 11.24 -17.03 -45.95
N SER A 9 11.46 -18.33 -45.81
CA SER A 9 10.64 -19.21 -44.98
C SER A 9 11.07 -19.06 -43.52
N ALA A 10 10.19 -18.51 -42.67
CA ALA A 10 10.38 -18.56 -41.22
C ALA A 10 9.96 -19.95 -40.73
N VAL A 11 10.93 -20.76 -40.31
CA VAL A 11 10.70 -22.01 -39.60
C VAL A 11 10.32 -21.68 -38.16
N LEU A 12 9.04 -21.83 -37.82
CA LEU A 12 8.54 -21.73 -36.46
C LEU A 12 8.90 -23.04 -35.71
N LEU A 13 9.97 -23.01 -34.90
CA LEU A 13 10.25 -24.11 -33.95
C LEU A 13 9.20 -24.07 -32.83
N LEU A 14 8.16 -24.90 -32.96
CA LEU A 14 7.32 -25.31 -31.83
C LEU A 14 8.10 -26.33 -30.99
N THR A 15 8.68 -25.89 -29.88
CA THR A 15 9.14 -26.79 -28.83
C THR A 15 7.99 -27.10 -27.87
N GLY A 16 7.43 -28.29 -28.02
CA GLY A 16 6.82 -29.13 -26.97
C GLY A 16 5.87 -28.47 -25.97
N LEU A 17 4.59 -28.32 -26.34
CA LEU A 17 3.53 -28.39 -25.33
C LEU A 17 3.39 -29.85 -24.90
N GLY A 18 3.83 -30.14 -23.67
CA GLY A 18 3.45 -31.35 -22.96
C GLY A 18 1.94 -31.33 -22.72
N LEU A 19 1.26 -32.27 -23.36
CA LEU A 19 -0.15 -32.56 -23.17
C LEU A 19 -0.33 -33.15 -21.76
N VAL A 20 -0.74 -32.35 -20.78
CA VAL A 20 -1.23 -32.87 -19.50
C VAL A 20 -2.67 -33.29 -19.70
N THR A 21 -2.90 -34.60 -19.66
CA THR A 21 -4.22 -35.22 -19.72
C THR A 21 -5.03 -34.85 -18.48
N ALA A 22 -6.11 -34.11 -18.68
CA ALA A 22 -7.11 -33.84 -17.66
C ALA A 22 -8.12 -35.00 -17.57
N GLN A 23 -7.98 -35.86 -16.55
CA GLN A 23 -9.06 -36.70 -15.98
C GLN A 23 -8.68 -37.01 -14.52
N GLY A 24 -9.48 -36.75 -13.49
CA GLY A 24 -10.83 -36.22 -13.45
C GLY A 24 -11.34 -35.87 -12.04
N ASN A 25 -12.50 -35.21 -12.06
CA ASN A 25 -13.47 -34.92 -11.00
C ASN A 25 -13.11 -33.98 -9.84
N GLY A 26 -13.54 -32.72 -9.99
CA GLY A 26 -13.75 -31.80 -8.87
C GLY A 26 -14.21 -30.38 -9.22
N GLY A 27 -15.25 -30.20 -10.06
CA GLY A 27 -16.15 -29.02 -10.12
C GLY A 27 -15.59 -27.61 -10.47
N PRO A 28 -16.40 -26.70 -11.05
CA PRO A 28 -15.97 -25.33 -11.37
C PRO A 28 -16.12 -24.44 -10.12
N GLY A 29 -14.99 -23.96 -9.57
CA GLY A 29 -14.96 -23.00 -8.47
C GLY A 29 -14.16 -21.76 -8.85
N GLY A 30 -14.86 -20.68 -9.22
CA GLY A 30 -14.28 -19.36 -9.42
C GLY A 30 -13.83 -18.71 -8.11
N GLY A 31 -12.83 -17.84 -8.22
CA GLY A 31 -12.31 -16.88 -7.24
C GLY A 31 -12.96 -16.83 -5.85
N ALA A 32 -12.33 -17.50 -4.89
CA ALA A 32 -12.57 -17.35 -3.45
C ALA A 32 -11.24 -17.53 -2.70
N GLY A 33 -10.31 -16.58 -2.88
CA GLY A 33 -8.94 -16.65 -2.33
C GLY A 33 -8.65 -15.75 -1.13
N MET A 34 -9.63 -15.00 -0.63
CA MET A 34 -9.50 -14.15 0.58
C MET A 34 -10.72 -14.36 1.48
N MET A 35 -11.05 -15.64 1.73
CA MET A 35 -12.15 -16.01 2.61
C MET A 35 -11.75 -15.81 4.07
N GLY A 36 -12.59 -15.08 4.82
CA GLY A 36 -13.14 -15.46 6.14
C GLY A 36 -12.45 -16.55 6.95
N ARG A 37 -11.14 -16.46 7.16
CA ARG A 37 -10.44 -17.32 8.10
C ARG A 37 -10.64 -16.74 9.49
N THR A 38 -11.21 -17.52 10.40
CA THR A 38 -10.79 -17.53 11.80
C THR A 38 -9.29 -17.25 11.83
N ALA A 39 -8.83 -16.18 12.51
CA ALA A 39 -7.44 -15.77 12.63
C ALA A 39 -6.50 -16.98 12.57
N GLY A 40 -6.04 -17.32 11.36
CA GLY A 40 -5.36 -18.58 11.12
C GLY A 40 -3.92 -18.42 11.58
N ASN A 41 -3.34 -19.47 12.15
CA ASN A 41 -1.94 -19.40 12.56
C ASN A 41 -1.05 -19.04 11.37
N ASN A 42 -0.38 -17.89 11.46
CA ASN A 42 0.62 -17.46 10.51
C ASN A 42 1.95 -18.10 10.90
N THR A 43 2.31 -19.17 10.20
CA THR A 43 3.57 -19.90 10.39
C THR A 43 4.64 -19.48 9.38
N ASN A 44 4.42 -18.42 8.61
CA ASN A 44 5.39 -17.93 7.64
C ASN A 44 6.63 -17.36 8.34
N PRO A 45 7.77 -17.19 7.64
CA PRO A 45 8.96 -16.69 8.29
C PRO A 45 8.79 -15.27 8.83
N LEU A 46 9.60 -14.94 9.84
CA LEU A 46 9.64 -13.62 10.44
C LEU A 46 10.10 -12.59 9.43
N CYS A 47 9.52 -11.39 9.49
CA CYS A 47 10.01 -10.24 8.75
C CYS A 47 11.37 -9.82 9.32
N GLY A 48 12.40 -9.94 8.49
CA GLY A 48 13.76 -9.52 8.79
C GLY A 48 14.28 -8.56 7.72
N THR A 49 15.52 -8.12 7.87
CA THR A 49 16.18 -7.20 6.91
C THR A 49 16.98 -7.92 5.84
N THR A 50 17.07 -9.25 5.89
CA THR A 50 17.80 -10.08 4.91
C THR A 50 16.90 -11.19 4.38
N ALA A 51 16.67 -12.25 5.17
CA ALA A 51 15.59 -13.19 4.93
C ALA A 51 14.26 -12.47 5.18
N ASN A 52 13.36 -12.50 4.19
CA ASN A 52 12.02 -11.90 4.25
C ASN A 52 12.02 -10.37 4.44
N ALA A 53 12.97 -9.69 3.79
CA ALA A 53 12.94 -8.24 3.57
C ALA A 53 11.65 -7.81 2.81
N PRO A 54 11.24 -6.53 2.88
CA PRO A 54 10.08 -6.04 2.14
C PRO A 54 10.15 -6.39 0.67
N SER A 55 9.03 -6.86 0.14
CA SER A 55 8.86 -7.01 -1.29
C SER A 55 7.50 -6.47 -1.71
N VAL A 56 7.48 -5.72 -2.80
CA VAL A 56 6.26 -5.41 -3.53
C VAL A 56 6.54 -5.49 -5.02
N ASN A 57 5.68 -6.19 -5.75
CA ASN A 57 5.68 -6.18 -7.19
C ASN A 57 4.47 -5.35 -7.66
N HIS A 58 4.68 -4.50 -8.66
CA HIS A 58 3.64 -3.68 -9.26
C HIS A 58 3.56 -3.99 -10.76
N THR A 59 2.38 -4.39 -11.22
CA THR A 59 2.10 -4.60 -12.64
C THR A 59 0.79 -3.93 -13.03
N ILE A 60 0.66 -3.60 -14.32
CA ILE A 60 -0.55 -3.01 -14.88
C ILE A 60 -1.04 -3.91 -16.00
N GLN A 61 -2.30 -4.32 -15.92
CA GLN A 61 -2.93 -5.14 -16.94
C GLN A 61 -4.41 -4.79 -17.06
N GLY A 62 -4.85 -4.47 -18.27
CA GLY A 62 -6.28 -4.28 -18.57
C GLY A 62 -6.95 -3.14 -17.79
N GLY A 63 -6.24 -2.03 -17.53
CA GLY A 63 -6.79 -0.88 -16.80
C GLY A 63 -6.81 -1.06 -15.27
N VAL A 64 -6.05 -2.01 -14.75
CA VAL A 64 -5.98 -2.36 -13.32
C VAL A 64 -4.52 -2.41 -12.89
N ARG A 65 -4.23 -1.88 -11.69
CA ARG A 65 -2.95 -2.03 -10.99
C ARG A 65 -3.02 -3.23 -10.07
N TYR A 66 -1.99 -4.05 -10.12
CA TYR A 66 -1.78 -5.19 -9.24
C TYR A 66 -0.54 -4.94 -8.40
N PHE A 67 -0.73 -4.87 -7.09
CA PHE A 67 0.35 -4.90 -6.13
C PHE A 67 0.37 -6.29 -5.50
N GLN A 68 1.54 -6.90 -5.41
CA GLN A 68 1.75 -8.16 -4.73
C GLN A 68 2.89 -8.00 -3.73
N SER A 69 2.59 -8.13 -2.44
CA SER A 69 3.57 -7.95 -1.37
C SER A 69 3.67 -9.15 -0.44
N ASN A 70 4.79 -9.24 0.28
CA ASN A 70 4.96 -10.10 1.45
C ASN A 70 4.58 -9.43 2.79
N GLY A 71 4.17 -8.15 2.78
CA GLY A 71 3.69 -7.42 3.94
C GLY A 71 4.73 -7.11 5.03
N CYS A 72 6.03 -7.33 4.74
CA CYS A 72 7.09 -7.07 5.71
C CYS A 72 7.55 -5.61 5.69
N PRO A 73 7.82 -4.99 6.86
CA PRO A 73 8.36 -3.65 6.93
C PRO A 73 9.86 -3.59 6.65
N PRO A 74 10.40 -2.41 6.26
CA PRO A 74 11.84 -2.23 6.06
C PRO A 74 12.66 -2.24 7.35
N THR A 75 12.03 -2.50 8.49
CA THR A 75 12.66 -2.67 9.80
C THR A 75 12.75 -4.15 10.19
N ASN A 76 13.76 -4.48 10.98
CA ASN A 76 13.93 -5.85 11.47
C ASN A 76 12.95 -6.16 12.59
N TRP A 77 12.10 -7.17 12.40
CA TRP A 77 11.11 -7.64 13.37
C TRP A 77 11.42 -9.04 13.93
N THR A 78 12.62 -9.59 13.69
CA THR A 78 12.98 -10.95 14.17
C THR A 78 13.05 -11.06 15.69
N ASP A 79 13.42 -9.99 16.39
CA ASP A 79 13.61 -10.00 17.84
C ASP A 79 12.55 -9.19 18.61
N HIS A 80 11.51 -8.72 17.91
CA HIS A 80 10.45 -7.91 18.49
C HIS A 80 9.48 -8.77 19.29
N ASN A 81 9.46 -8.58 20.61
CA ASN A 81 8.52 -9.21 21.53
C ASN A 81 7.99 -8.17 22.52
N TYR A 82 6.80 -7.62 22.27
CA TYR A 82 6.15 -6.69 23.20
C TYR A 82 4.98 -7.36 23.93
N PRO A 83 4.88 -7.25 25.27
CA PRO A 83 3.72 -7.74 25.99
C PRO A 83 2.48 -6.92 25.64
N ALA A 84 1.46 -7.58 25.09
CA ALA A 84 0.15 -7.00 24.84
C ALA A 84 -0.66 -6.90 26.14
N PRO A 85 -1.69 -6.03 26.22
CA PRO A 85 -2.65 -6.15 27.30
C PRO A 85 -3.34 -7.53 27.24
N ASN A 86 -3.69 -8.08 28.40
CA ASN A 86 -4.34 -9.40 28.57
C ASN A 86 -3.44 -10.63 28.39
N GLY A 87 -2.11 -10.48 28.46
CA GLY A 87 -1.18 -11.63 28.43
C GLY A 87 -0.90 -12.22 27.04
N MET A 88 -1.40 -11.58 25.99
CA MET A 88 -0.96 -11.85 24.62
C MET A 88 0.44 -11.23 24.38
N THR A 89 1.14 -11.69 23.35
CA THR A 89 2.35 -11.04 22.86
C THR A 89 2.00 -10.39 21.53
N TYR A 90 2.28 -9.10 21.36
CA TYR A 90 2.35 -8.52 20.02
C TYR A 90 3.57 -9.15 19.37
N GLY A 91 3.28 -10.17 18.56
CA GLY A 91 4.26 -11.13 18.09
C GLY A 91 5.06 -10.58 16.92
N GLN A 92 6.29 -11.06 16.82
CA GLN A 92 7.20 -10.87 15.70
C GLN A 92 6.42 -10.88 14.38
N ALA A 93 6.51 -9.80 13.60
CA ALA A 93 5.84 -9.70 12.31
C ALA A 93 6.28 -10.84 11.40
N ARG A 94 5.33 -11.42 10.67
CA ARG A 94 5.55 -12.54 9.75
C ARG A 94 5.07 -12.16 8.36
N SER A 95 5.83 -12.59 7.35
CA SER A 95 5.43 -12.35 5.96
C SER A 95 4.08 -12.99 5.66
N TYR A 96 3.30 -12.44 4.75
CA TYR A 96 2.04 -13.00 4.29
C TYR A 96 1.77 -12.60 2.85
N ASN A 97 0.92 -13.37 2.16
CA ASN A 97 0.54 -13.04 0.79
C ASN A 97 -0.44 -11.86 0.79
N PHE A 98 0.01 -10.69 0.34
CA PHE A 98 -0.79 -9.46 0.34
C PHE A 98 -0.95 -8.86 -1.07
N PRO A 99 -1.93 -9.35 -1.85
CA PRO A 99 -2.30 -8.73 -3.11
C PRO A 99 -3.28 -7.56 -2.91
N VAL A 100 -3.02 -6.45 -3.57
CA VAL A 100 -3.93 -5.30 -3.66
C VAL A 100 -4.18 -4.97 -5.11
N ILE A 101 -5.46 -4.96 -5.51
CA ILE A 101 -5.88 -4.80 -6.89
C ILE A 101 -6.80 -3.59 -6.96
N VAL A 102 -6.42 -2.59 -7.75
CA VAL A 102 -7.14 -1.31 -7.83
C VAL A 102 -7.27 -0.82 -9.26
N ASN A 103 -8.31 -0.05 -9.54
CA ASN A 103 -8.49 0.54 -10.86
C ASN A 103 -7.31 1.47 -11.17
N GLN A 104 -6.78 1.39 -12.40
CA GLN A 104 -5.73 2.29 -12.86
C GLN A 104 -6.23 3.74 -12.95
N THR A 105 -7.51 3.92 -13.27
CA THR A 105 -8.20 5.21 -13.26
C THR A 105 -9.37 5.14 -12.29
N PRO A 106 -9.20 5.59 -11.05
CA PRO A 106 -10.29 5.68 -10.07
C PRO A 106 -11.45 6.52 -10.60
N VAL A 107 -12.67 6.08 -10.31
CA VAL A 107 -13.88 6.88 -10.53
C VAL A 107 -14.27 7.47 -9.18
N LEU A 108 -14.25 8.80 -9.02
CA LEU A 108 -14.66 9.43 -7.78
C LEU A 108 -16.17 9.44 -7.63
N GLN A 109 -16.64 9.27 -6.38
CA GLN A 109 -18.05 9.40 -6.03
C GLN A 109 -18.57 10.82 -6.28
N ALA A 110 -19.85 11.03 -6.52
CA ALA A 110 -20.40 12.35 -6.85
C ALA A 110 -20.26 13.32 -5.67
N ASN A 111 -20.59 12.85 -4.47
CA ASN A 111 -20.48 13.61 -3.24
C ASN A 111 -19.57 12.89 -2.24
N ILE A 112 -18.98 13.65 -1.32
CA ILE A 112 -18.22 13.07 -0.20
C ILE A 112 -19.11 12.20 0.70
N SER A 113 -20.40 12.53 0.82
CA SER A 113 -21.36 11.69 1.55
C SER A 113 -21.65 10.33 0.90
N ASP A 114 -21.25 10.13 -0.36
CA ASP A 114 -21.35 8.85 -1.06
C ASP A 114 -20.06 8.01 -0.92
N ALA A 115 -19.00 8.56 -0.28
CA ALA A 115 -17.74 7.86 -0.02
C ALA A 115 -17.91 6.73 1.00
N LEU A 116 -17.02 5.73 0.96
CA LEU A 116 -16.98 4.73 2.04
C LEU A 116 -16.22 5.33 3.23
N TYR A 117 -16.91 5.61 4.33
CA TYR A 117 -16.26 6.00 5.57
C TYR A 117 -15.60 4.80 6.25
N VAL A 118 -14.41 5.03 6.82
CA VAL A 118 -13.55 4.02 7.42
C VAL A 118 -13.08 4.37 8.84
N GLY A 119 -13.33 5.60 9.30
CA GLY A 119 -12.98 6.07 10.64
C GLY A 119 -13.93 5.60 11.75
N ILE A 120 -13.80 6.18 12.95
CA ILE A 120 -14.46 5.71 14.19
C ILE A 120 -15.99 5.67 14.06
N SER A 121 -16.56 6.63 13.33
CA SER A 121 -18.01 6.71 13.09
C SER A 121 -18.53 5.58 12.20
N ASN A 122 -17.68 5.03 11.32
CA ASN A 122 -18.01 3.94 10.39
C ASN A 122 -16.79 3.00 10.28
N PRO A 123 -16.52 2.21 11.33
CA PRO A 123 -15.23 1.57 11.50
C PRO A 123 -15.02 0.46 10.48
N VAL A 124 -13.94 0.55 9.72
CA VAL A 124 -13.46 -0.52 8.83
C VAL A 124 -12.17 -1.09 9.39
N LYS A 125 -12.15 -2.41 9.60
CA LYS A 125 -11.01 -3.13 10.17
C LYS A 125 -10.21 -3.83 9.07
N GLY A 126 -8.92 -4.00 9.33
CA GLY A 126 -8.02 -4.63 8.37
C GLY A 126 -7.48 -3.63 7.35
N PRO A 127 -6.79 -4.15 6.31
CA PRO A 127 -6.19 -3.30 5.29
C PRO A 127 -7.26 -2.53 4.50
N ILE A 128 -7.00 -1.26 4.26
CA ILE A 128 -7.74 -0.37 3.35
C ILE A 128 -6.84 0.17 2.22
N GLY A 129 -5.53 -0.10 2.28
CA GLY A 129 -4.57 0.29 1.26
C GLY A 129 -3.23 -0.41 1.43
N ILE A 130 -2.28 -0.05 0.56
CA ILE A 130 -0.92 -0.57 0.54
C ILE A 130 0.08 0.57 0.39
N THR A 131 1.17 0.50 1.14
CA THR A 131 2.32 1.38 0.91
C THR A 131 3.16 0.88 -0.26
N LEU A 132 3.95 1.76 -0.87
CA LEU A 132 4.93 1.35 -1.87
C LEU A 132 6.09 0.54 -1.26
N THR A 133 6.20 0.45 0.07
CA THR A 133 7.06 -0.53 0.75
C THR A 133 6.43 -1.93 0.85
N GLY A 134 5.15 -2.09 0.48
CA GLY A 134 4.42 -3.35 0.53
C GLY A 134 3.67 -3.62 1.84
N VAL A 135 3.73 -2.70 2.81
CA VAL A 135 3.04 -2.83 4.09
C VAL A 135 1.58 -2.38 3.94
N ALA A 136 0.67 -3.05 4.65
CA ALA A 136 -0.73 -2.67 4.70
C ALA A 136 -0.96 -1.33 5.41
N LEU A 137 -1.85 -0.52 4.84
CA LEU A 137 -2.44 0.66 5.49
C LEU A 137 -3.79 0.27 6.08
N TYR A 138 -3.97 0.48 7.39
CA TYR A 138 -5.22 0.27 8.10
C TYR A 138 -5.90 1.63 8.33
N SER A 139 -7.19 1.62 8.63
CA SER A 139 -7.90 2.84 9.04
C SER A 139 -7.37 3.34 10.39
N ALA A 140 -7.75 4.54 10.83
CA ALA A 140 -7.38 5.09 12.14
C ALA A 140 -8.01 4.37 13.34
N VAL A 141 -8.60 3.18 13.13
CA VAL A 141 -9.48 2.50 14.08
C VAL A 141 -8.86 1.19 14.56
N ASP A 142 -8.84 0.98 15.87
CA ASP A 142 -8.41 -0.26 16.49
C ASP A 142 -9.50 -1.36 16.45
N ALA A 143 -9.16 -2.56 16.95
CA ALA A 143 -10.10 -3.69 17.01
C ALA A 143 -11.34 -3.43 17.89
N LEU A 144 -11.31 -2.41 18.76
CA LEU A 144 -12.38 -2.00 19.66
C LEU A 144 -13.14 -0.75 19.19
N ASN A 145 -12.93 -0.33 17.93
CA ASN A 145 -13.56 0.84 17.32
C ASN A 145 -13.14 2.18 17.96
N ARG A 146 -11.89 2.29 18.41
CA ARG A 146 -11.32 3.51 18.99
C ARG A 146 -10.16 4.02 18.15
N ASP A 147 -9.66 5.20 18.48
CA ASP A 147 -8.45 5.77 17.86
C ASP A 147 -7.22 4.86 18.09
N ALA A 148 -6.71 4.26 17.01
CA ALA A 148 -5.59 3.32 17.10
C ALA A 148 -4.31 3.98 17.61
N ILE A 149 -4.04 5.23 17.27
CA ILE A 149 -2.83 5.94 17.71
C ILE A 149 -2.88 6.16 19.22
N ILE A 150 -4.04 6.56 19.75
CA ILE A 150 -4.22 6.80 21.19
C ILE A 150 -4.14 5.49 21.99
N TYR A 151 -4.80 4.44 21.52
CA TYR A 151 -5.00 3.23 22.33
C TYR A 151 -4.00 2.10 22.06
N GLU A 152 -3.39 2.08 20.88
CA GLU A 152 -2.41 1.07 20.49
C GLU A 152 -1.02 1.65 20.25
N GLY A 153 -0.84 2.98 20.22
CA GLY A 153 0.45 3.62 19.93
C GLY A 153 1.64 3.15 20.79
N ARG A 154 1.39 2.66 22.02
CA ARG A 154 2.43 2.04 22.87
C ARG A 154 3.04 0.74 22.32
N THR A 155 2.43 0.19 21.27
CA THR A 155 2.83 -1.05 20.61
C THR A 155 3.56 -0.79 19.29
N PHE A 156 3.61 0.48 18.86
CA PHE A 156 4.24 0.87 17.62
C PHE A 156 5.76 0.81 17.77
N ASP A 157 6.44 0.38 16.71
CA ASP A 157 7.88 0.46 16.61
C ASP A 157 8.35 1.89 16.35
N THR A 158 9.67 2.05 16.21
CA THR A 158 10.32 3.33 15.92
C THR A 158 9.95 3.94 14.57
N CYS A 159 9.23 3.22 13.71
CA CYS A 159 8.74 3.69 12.42
C CYS A 159 7.21 3.86 12.39
N GLY A 160 6.54 3.79 13.55
CA GLY A 160 5.12 4.12 13.68
C GLY A 160 4.17 3.01 13.22
N GLY A 161 4.65 1.78 13.03
CA GLY A 161 3.80 0.63 12.71
C GLY A 161 3.94 -0.50 13.73
N HIS A 162 3.05 -1.48 13.65
CA HIS A 162 3.03 -2.63 14.56
C HIS A 162 2.44 -3.88 13.89
N SER A 163 2.48 -5.01 14.59
CA SER A 163 1.89 -6.27 14.15
C SER A 163 0.56 -6.55 14.83
N THR A 164 -0.33 -7.28 14.15
CA THR A 164 -1.50 -7.89 14.81
C THR A 164 -1.04 -8.94 15.84
N PRO A 165 -1.80 -9.17 16.93
CA PRO A 165 -1.44 -10.18 17.93
C PRO A 165 -1.27 -11.58 17.35
N ASP A 166 -0.52 -12.42 18.07
CA ASP A 166 -0.42 -13.85 17.76
C ASP A 166 -1.84 -14.49 17.74
N PRO A 167 -2.15 -15.37 16.77
CA PRO A 167 -1.23 -15.98 15.81
C PRO A 167 -1.25 -15.36 14.40
N VAL A 168 -1.81 -14.15 14.21
CA VAL A 168 -1.94 -13.52 12.88
C VAL A 168 -0.65 -12.84 12.43
N ASN A 169 0.00 -12.08 13.32
CA ASN A 169 1.35 -11.54 13.15
C ASN A 169 1.59 -10.73 11.85
N THR A 170 0.60 -9.95 11.39
CA THR A 170 0.70 -9.12 10.17
C THR A 170 1.04 -7.67 10.51
N TYR A 171 2.15 -7.15 9.96
CA TYR A 171 2.56 -5.77 10.18
C TYR A 171 1.73 -4.76 9.34
N HIS A 172 1.43 -3.61 9.92
CA HIS A 172 0.62 -2.56 9.30
C HIS A 172 0.86 -1.18 9.95
N TYR A 173 0.40 -0.14 9.26
CA TYR A 173 0.38 1.25 9.74
C TYR A 173 -1.04 1.77 9.88
N HIS A 174 -1.29 2.57 10.93
CA HIS A 174 -2.53 3.34 11.14
C HIS A 174 -2.35 4.84 10.84
N SER A 175 -1.11 5.29 10.64
CA SER A 175 -0.71 6.67 10.39
C SER A 175 0.39 6.72 9.33
N MET A 176 0.99 7.89 9.13
CA MET A 176 2.11 8.09 8.21
C MET A 176 3.23 7.05 8.47
N PRO A 177 3.57 6.19 7.49
CA PRO A 177 4.69 5.27 7.61
C PRO A 177 6.00 5.98 7.91
N GLY A 178 6.78 5.44 8.85
CA GLY A 178 8.08 5.98 9.23
C GLY A 178 8.04 7.06 10.30
N ASP A 179 6.87 7.58 10.69
CA ASP A 179 6.78 8.57 11.76
C ASP A 179 7.12 7.93 13.12
N SER A 180 8.25 8.34 13.70
CA SER A 180 8.75 7.84 14.97
C SER A 180 8.06 8.49 16.18
N SER A 181 7.13 9.40 15.94
CA SER A 181 6.54 10.29 16.93
C SER A 181 5.01 10.34 16.83
N THR A 182 4.37 9.29 16.33
CA THR A 182 2.93 9.22 16.06
C THR A 182 2.06 9.72 17.23
N ILE A 183 2.39 9.33 18.47
CA ILE A 183 1.66 9.74 19.68
C ILE A 183 1.75 11.27 19.91
N SER A 184 2.84 11.91 19.50
CA SER A 184 3.08 13.34 19.72
C SER A 184 2.21 14.26 18.84
N HIS A 185 1.61 13.72 17.79
CA HIS A 185 0.81 14.48 16.83
C HIS A 185 -0.65 14.67 17.24
N ASN A 186 -1.07 14.03 18.33
CA ASN A 186 -2.46 14.01 18.74
C ASN A 186 -3.05 15.43 18.91
N GLY A 187 -4.20 15.68 18.26
CA GLY A 187 -5.06 16.82 18.52
C GLY A 187 -4.64 18.15 17.88
N THR A 188 -3.57 18.21 17.08
CA THR A 188 -3.23 19.42 16.32
C THR A 188 -2.54 19.11 15.00
N ARG A 189 -3.12 19.62 13.91
CA ARG A 189 -2.52 19.56 12.57
C ARG A 189 -1.22 20.35 12.51
N ASN A 190 -0.13 19.65 12.22
CA ASN A 190 1.23 20.16 12.18
C ASN A 190 2.11 19.35 11.18
N SER A 191 3.32 19.84 10.91
CA SER A 191 4.28 19.23 9.97
C SER A 191 5.49 18.58 10.65
N ASN A 192 5.44 18.34 11.97
CA ASN A 192 6.59 17.90 12.77
C ASN A 192 6.85 16.39 12.69
N PHE A 193 6.80 15.80 11.49
CA PHE A 193 7.04 14.38 11.30
C PHE A 193 8.53 14.07 11.43
N THR A 194 8.87 13.21 12.38
CA THR A 194 10.23 12.68 12.52
C THR A 194 10.27 11.30 11.88
N TYR A 195 11.01 11.16 10.76
CA TYR A 195 11.04 9.90 10.02
C TYR A 195 12.18 8.99 10.49
N CYS A 196 11.87 7.72 10.72
CA CYS A 196 12.84 6.71 11.10
C CYS A 196 13.85 6.44 9.95
N PRO A 197 15.11 6.07 10.26
CA PRO A 197 16.15 5.90 9.23
C PRO A 197 15.77 4.90 8.13
N ALA A 198 15.07 3.82 8.47
CA ALA A 198 14.66 2.78 7.51
C ALA A 198 13.66 3.28 6.45
N MET A 199 12.93 4.35 6.73
CA MET A 199 11.89 4.91 5.86
C MET A 199 12.31 6.21 5.18
N GLN A 200 13.41 6.85 5.60
CA GLN A 200 13.81 8.14 5.05
C GLN A 200 14.03 8.07 3.54
N SER A 201 14.79 7.09 3.03
CA SER A 201 15.02 6.91 1.58
C SER A 201 13.72 6.66 0.82
N TRP A 202 12.78 5.93 1.42
CA TRP A 202 11.47 5.62 0.85
C TRP A 202 10.52 6.80 0.73
N LEU A 203 10.79 7.86 1.49
CA LEU A 203 9.95 9.03 1.57
C LEU A 203 10.64 10.26 0.95
N LEU A 204 11.81 10.08 0.32
CA LEU A 204 12.55 11.18 -0.31
C LEU A 204 11.82 11.76 -1.54
N PRO A 205 11.82 13.08 -1.77
CA PRO A 205 12.35 14.11 -0.88
C PRO A 205 11.51 14.21 0.40
N VAL A 206 12.13 13.88 1.54
CA VAL A 206 11.52 14.00 2.85
C VAL A 206 11.74 15.43 3.23
N ASN A 207 10.65 16.19 3.39
CA ASN A 207 10.70 17.46 4.09
C ASN A 207 11.76 18.44 3.54
N THR A 208 11.80 18.63 2.22
CA THR A 208 12.56 19.73 1.64
C THR A 208 11.67 20.96 1.58
N THR A 209 12.16 22.10 2.09
CA THR A 209 11.50 23.40 1.98
C THR A 209 11.14 23.66 0.51
N ASN A 210 9.85 23.67 0.18
CA ASN A 210 9.23 23.93 -1.13
C ASN A 210 8.72 22.75 -1.96
N ASN A 211 8.90 21.49 -1.54
CA ASN A 211 8.34 20.36 -2.30
C ASN A 211 7.08 19.78 -1.66
N HIS A 212 6.15 19.37 -2.52
CA HIS A 212 5.09 18.45 -2.16
C HIS A 212 5.67 17.16 -1.58
N SER A 213 4.99 16.57 -0.61
CA SER A 213 5.42 15.29 -0.02
C SER A 213 5.42 14.18 -1.08
N ALA A 214 6.25 13.16 -0.87
CA ALA A 214 6.29 12.01 -1.77
C ALA A 214 5.02 11.14 -1.69
N LEU A 215 4.68 10.51 -2.81
CA LEU A 215 3.76 9.38 -2.87
C LEU A 215 4.33 8.22 -2.06
N PHE A 216 3.53 7.68 -1.15
CA PHE A 216 3.95 6.52 -0.35
C PHE A 216 2.97 5.34 -0.41
N GLY A 217 1.78 5.49 -1.00
CA GLY A 217 0.82 4.40 -1.07
C GLY A 217 -0.39 4.67 -1.95
N VAL A 218 -1.25 3.67 -2.06
CA VAL A 218 -2.53 3.71 -2.78
C VAL A 218 -3.59 2.97 -1.97
N PHE A 219 -4.79 3.52 -1.86
CA PHE A 219 -5.91 2.85 -1.19
C PHE A 219 -6.70 1.95 -2.15
N VAL A 220 -7.56 1.10 -1.60
CA VAL A 220 -8.38 0.14 -2.36
C VAL A 220 -9.40 0.75 -3.32
N ASP A 221 -9.67 2.05 -3.19
CA ASP A 221 -10.45 2.83 -4.16
C ASP A 221 -9.60 3.31 -5.36
N GLY A 222 -8.29 3.04 -5.33
CA GLY A 222 -7.29 3.37 -6.34
C GLY A 222 -6.73 4.79 -6.23
N VAL A 223 -7.18 5.59 -5.27
CA VAL A 223 -6.70 6.96 -5.07
C VAL A 223 -5.36 6.92 -4.32
N PRO A 224 -4.33 7.67 -4.77
CA PRO A 224 -3.02 7.71 -4.14
C PRO A 224 -3.02 8.53 -2.83
N ILE A 225 -2.07 8.22 -1.96
CA ILE A 225 -1.80 8.99 -0.74
C ILE A 225 -0.35 9.47 -0.66
N TYR A 226 -0.22 10.76 -0.33
CA TYR A 226 1.02 11.48 -0.16
C TYR A 226 1.25 11.83 1.31
N GLY A 227 2.48 12.16 1.66
CA GLY A 227 2.79 12.71 2.98
C GLY A 227 2.11 14.06 3.27
N PRO A 228 2.39 14.69 4.41
CA PRO A 228 1.57 15.77 4.98
C PRO A 228 1.64 17.14 4.29
N LEU A 229 2.67 17.37 3.49
CA LEU A 229 2.89 18.64 2.79
C LEU A 229 2.36 18.57 1.36
N GLY A 230 1.62 19.60 0.94
CA GLY A 230 1.22 19.86 -0.43
C GLY A 230 2.15 20.87 -1.12
N ASP A 231 1.61 21.61 -2.09
CA ASP A 231 2.32 22.65 -2.84
C ASP A 231 3.19 23.59 -1.98
N GLY A 232 4.45 23.76 -2.40
CA GLY A 232 5.40 24.63 -1.71
C GLY A 232 5.85 24.12 -0.34
N GLY A 233 5.67 22.83 -0.04
CA GLY A 233 6.10 22.23 1.23
C GLY A 233 5.30 22.73 2.43
N LYS A 234 4.04 23.12 2.22
CA LYS A 234 3.13 23.62 3.25
C LYS A 234 2.05 22.59 3.54
N LEU A 235 1.49 22.63 4.74
CA LEU A 235 0.28 21.87 5.04
C LEU A 235 -0.86 22.38 4.15
N PRO A 236 -1.58 21.50 3.45
CA PRO A 236 -2.79 21.88 2.72
C PRO A 236 -3.82 22.48 3.67
N THR A 237 -4.60 23.47 3.20
CA THR A 237 -5.61 24.18 4.01
C THR A 237 -7.04 23.89 3.56
N ASP A 238 -7.16 23.06 2.53
CA ASP A 238 -8.34 22.82 1.70
C ASP A 238 -8.64 21.32 1.54
N LEU A 239 -8.10 20.48 2.44
CA LEU A 239 -8.47 19.07 2.49
C LEU A 239 -9.96 18.92 2.77
N ASP A 240 -10.58 17.98 2.07
CA ASP A 240 -11.94 17.56 2.35
C ASP A 240 -12.04 16.61 3.56
N ALA A 241 -13.26 16.13 3.85
CA ALA A 241 -13.49 15.24 4.99
C ALA A 241 -12.77 13.88 4.88
N CYS A 242 -12.32 13.47 3.69
CA CYS A 242 -11.53 12.25 3.48
C CYS A 242 -10.02 12.51 3.58
N ASN A 243 -9.58 13.71 3.96
CA ASN A 243 -8.20 14.19 3.88
C ASN A 243 -7.65 14.29 2.45
N GLY A 244 -8.49 14.53 1.45
CA GLY A 244 -8.04 14.66 0.06
C GLY A 244 -8.37 16.00 -0.58
N HIS A 245 -7.65 16.32 -1.65
CA HIS A 245 -7.89 17.49 -2.49
C HIS A 245 -7.22 17.33 -3.86
N VAL A 246 -7.15 18.42 -4.62
CA VAL A 246 -6.40 18.55 -5.87
C VAL A 246 -5.53 19.78 -5.74
N ASP A 247 -4.28 19.73 -6.22
CA ASP A 247 -3.39 20.88 -6.20
C ASP A 247 -2.62 21.05 -7.52
N ALA A 248 -1.69 22.02 -7.59
CA ALA A 248 -0.99 22.32 -8.83
C ALA A 248 0.10 21.28 -9.15
N SER A 249 0.71 20.67 -8.13
CA SER A 249 1.68 19.59 -8.29
C SER A 249 1.01 18.32 -8.82
N HIS A 250 -0.20 18.02 -8.35
CA HIS A 250 -0.99 16.86 -8.75
C HIS A 250 -2.40 17.30 -9.14
N SER A 251 -2.62 17.43 -10.45
CA SER A 251 -3.92 17.82 -11.04
C SER A 251 -4.99 16.74 -11.00
N PHE A 252 -4.83 15.74 -10.13
CA PHE A 252 -5.78 14.69 -9.82
C PHE A 252 -6.05 14.64 -8.32
N TYR A 253 -7.23 14.14 -7.93
CA TYR A 253 -7.57 14.03 -6.51
C TYR A 253 -6.66 13.01 -5.82
N HIS A 254 -6.11 13.39 -4.67
CA HIS A 254 -5.21 12.56 -3.87
C HIS A 254 -5.38 12.86 -2.39
N TYR A 255 -5.01 11.90 -1.54
CA TYR A 255 -5.05 12.06 -0.09
C TYR A 255 -3.72 12.57 0.46
N HIS A 256 -3.79 13.19 1.63
CA HIS A 256 -2.65 13.50 2.46
C HIS A 256 -2.73 12.78 3.80
N ALA A 257 -1.61 12.17 4.21
CA ALA A 257 -1.42 11.84 5.61
C ALA A 257 -1.43 13.12 6.45
N THR A 258 -1.99 13.05 7.65
CA THR A 258 -2.12 14.16 8.60
C THR A 258 -1.60 13.76 9.96
N SER A 259 -1.31 14.75 10.80
CA SER A 259 -0.82 14.57 12.17
C SER A 259 -1.98 14.42 13.15
N ASP A 260 -3.11 15.03 12.84
CA ASP A 260 -4.36 14.86 13.57
C ASP A 260 -5.22 13.73 13.00
N TYR A 261 -6.18 13.27 13.80
CA TYR A 261 -7.15 12.28 13.36
C TYR A 261 -7.86 12.77 12.08
N PRO A 262 -7.99 11.93 11.03
CA PRO A 262 -7.83 10.48 11.00
C PRO A 262 -6.44 9.98 10.58
N TYR A 263 -5.39 10.81 10.59
CA TYR A 263 -3.98 10.51 10.27
C TYR A 263 -3.68 10.06 8.83
N LEU A 264 -4.56 9.29 8.22
CA LEU A 264 -4.54 8.86 6.83
C LEU A 264 -5.80 9.37 6.16
N VAL A 265 -6.92 8.65 6.30
CA VAL A 265 -8.22 8.98 5.67
C VAL A 265 -9.38 8.64 6.59
N ASP A 266 -10.43 9.48 6.60
CA ASP A 266 -11.71 9.15 7.28
C ASP A 266 -12.67 8.43 6.32
N CYS A 267 -12.46 8.60 5.02
CA CYS A 267 -13.24 7.97 3.96
C CYS A 267 -12.43 7.71 2.69
N LEU A 268 -12.91 6.76 1.89
CA LEU A 268 -12.42 6.44 0.55
C LEU A 268 -13.37 7.05 -0.49
N ARG A 269 -12.90 8.14 -1.10
CA ARG A 269 -13.56 9.00 -2.10
C ARG A 269 -13.85 8.28 -3.42
N GLY A 270 -13.00 7.34 -3.82
CA GLY A 270 -13.15 6.58 -5.04
C GLY A 270 -14.20 5.47 -4.93
N CYS A 271 -14.78 5.10 -6.06
CA CYS A 271 -15.64 3.93 -6.17
C CYS A 271 -14.81 2.67 -5.94
N ILE A 272 -15.18 1.91 -4.92
CA ILE A 272 -14.52 0.65 -4.61
C ILE A 272 -15.07 -0.44 -5.52
N ASN A 273 -14.18 -1.16 -6.17
CA ASN A 273 -14.57 -2.34 -6.92
C ASN A 273 -14.88 -3.50 -5.95
N SER A 274 -16.17 -3.72 -5.69
CA SER A 274 -16.65 -4.75 -4.76
C SER A 274 -16.25 -6.19 -5.13
N THR A 275 -15.88 -6.46 -6.39
CA THR A 275 -15.37 -7.79 -6.79
C THR A 275 -13.88 -7.97 -6.53
N LEU A 276 -13.17 -6.88 -6.22
CA LEU A 276 -11.74 -6.86 -5.88
C LEU A 276 -11.47 -6.55 -4.40
N SER A 277 -12.49 -6.07 -3.68
CA SER A 277 -12.33 -5.54 -2.33
C SER A 277 -12.30 -6.64 -1.27
N TYR A 278 -11.30 -6.55 -0.39
CA TYR A 278 -11.16 -7.35 0.83
C TYR A 278 -11.63 -6.59 2.08
N ILE A 279 -12.31 -5.45 1.92
CA ILE A 279 -12.84 -4.65 3.04
C ILE A 279 -13.87 -5.48 3.81
N GLN A 280 -13.63 -5.67 5.11
CA GLN A 280 -14.51 -6.42 5.99
C GLN A 280 -15.34 -5.49 6.88
N GLY A 281 -16.59 -5.89 7.14
CA GLY A 281 -17.48 -5.21 8.08
C GLY A 281 -18.09 -3.90 7.57
N ALA A 282 -17.87 -3.54 6.30
CA ALA A 282 -18.40 -2.32 5.69
C ALA A 282 -19.39 -2.64 4.56
N THR A 283 -20.47 -1.86 4.47
CA THR A 283 -21.32 -1.85 3.28
C THR A 283 -20.68 -0.92 2.24
N ILE A 284 -20.17 -1.49 1.14
CA ILE A 284 -19.58 -0.70 0.05
C ILE A 284 -20.70 0.13 -0.61
N PRO A 285 -20.59 1.48 -0.66
CA PRO A 285 -21.56 2.32 -1.33
C PRO A 285 -21.64 2.03 -2.82
N ALA A 286 -22.83 2.21 -3.41
CA ALA A 286 -22.97 2.17 -4.86
C ALA A 286 -22.08 3.25 -5.52
N CYS A 287 -21.49 2.93 -6.66
CA CYS A 287 -20.71 3.91 -7.40
C CYS A 287 -21.66 4.91 -8.09
N LYS A 288 -21.58 6.18 -7.67
CA LYS A 288 -22.25 7.31 -8.30
C LYS A 288 -21.16 8.24 -8.86
N PRO A 289 -20.79 8.14 -10.14
CA PRO A 289 -19.67 8.92 -10.68
C PRO A 289 -19.88 10.44 -10.53
N ALA A 290 -18.86 11.15 -10.05
CA ALA A 290 -18.82 12.61 -10.09
C ALA A 290 -18.79 13.14 -11.53
N ALA A 291 -19.35 14.34 -11.71
CA ALA A 291 -19.25 15.08 -12.97
C ALA A 291 -17.79 15.40 -13.33
N GLN A 292 -16.96 15.69 -12.32
CA GLN A 292 -15.53 15.86 -12.48
C GLN A 292 -14.79 14.57 -12.15
N GLN A 293 -14.02 14.08 -13.12
CA GLN A 293 -13.07 12.97 -12.96
C GLN A 293 -11.68 13.47 -13.34
N TYR A 294 -10.65 12.77 -12.89
CA TYR A 294 -9.27 13.20 -13.07
C TYR A 294 -8.46 12.21 -13.90
N ASN A 295 -7.43 12.74 -14.56
CA ASN A 295 -6.50 11.90 -15.29
C ASN A 295 -5.36 11.45 -14.36
N TYR A 296 -5.31 10.15 -14.07
CA TYR A 296 -4.29 9.51 -13.26
C TYR A 296 -3.13 8.91 -14.08
N SER A 297 -3.01 9.24 -15.38
CA SER A 297 -2.00 8.62 -16.25
C SER A 297 -0.55 8.87 -15.82
N SER A 298 -0.28 9.95 -15.08
CA SER A 298 1.05 10.24 -14.54
C SER A 298 1.40 9.40 -13.31
N LEU A 299 0.40 8.86 -12.60
CA LEU A 299 0.61 8.14 -11.35
C LEU A 299 1.44 6.87 -11.54
N ASP A 300 1.29 6.18 -12.67
CA ASP A 300 2.04 4.94 -12.94
C ASP A 300 3.54 5.17 -13.10
N ALA A 301 3.90 6.27 -13.77
CA ALA A 301 5.29 6.68 -13.91
C ALA A 301 5.88 7.08 -12.55
N GLU A 302 5.09 7.77 -11.71
CA GLU A 302 5.51 8.11 -10.36
C GLU A 302 5.71 6.85 -9.51
N ILE A 303 4.74 5.94 -9.43
CA ILE A 303 4.86 4.66 -8.69
C ILE A 303 6.11 3.90 -9.15
N THR A 304 6.34 3.80 -10.46
CA THR A 304 7.52 3.12 -11.01
C THR A 304 8.80 3.79 -10.54
N ALA A 305 8.91 5.12 -10.65
CA ALA A 305 10.07 5.87 -10.18
C ALA A 305 10.31 5.72 -8.67
N ARG A 306 9.24 5.66 -7.86
CA ARG A 306 9.34 5.39 -6.41
C ARG A 306 9.92 4.00 -6.15
N LEU A 307 9.42 2.97 -6.83
CA LEU A 307 9.86 1.58 -6.67
C LEU A 307 11.29 1.35 -7.20
N GLU A 308 11.71 2.07 -8.23
CA GLU A 308 13.09 2.05 -8.74
C GLU A 308 14.07 2.73 -7.76
N HIS A 309 13.70 3.89 -7.22
CA HIS A 309 14.55 4.68 -6.30
C HIS A 309 15.01 3.85 -5.09
N VAL A 310 14.18 2.92 -4.66
CA VAL A 310 14.33 2.10 -3.45
C VAL A 310 14.75 0.66 -3.76
N GLY A 311 14.98 0.32 -5.03
CA GLY A 311 15.51 -0.98 -5.45
C GLY A 311 14.54 -2.15 -5.36
N VAL A 312 13.23 -1.92 -5.51
CA VAL A 312 12.18 -2.93 -5.28
C VAL A 312 11.56 -3.52 -6.57
N ILE A 313 12.03 -3.11 -7.76
CA ILE A 313 11.60 -3.77 -9.00
C ILE A 313 12.36 -5.08 -9.21
N ASN A 314 11.60 -6.18 -9.35
CA ASN A 314 12.06 -7.56 -9.52
C ASN A 314 12.80 -8.18 -8.32
N GLY A 315 12.06 -8.35 -7.23
CA GLY A 315 12.16 -9.57 -6.44
C GLY A 315 13.51 -9.91 -5.83
N THR A 316 14.33 -8.94 -5.43
CA THR A 316 15.33 -9.08 -4.36
C THR A 316 15.81 -7.69 -3.97
N MET A 317 15.58 -7.25 -2.72
CA MET A 317 16.40 -6.18 -2.14
C MET A 317 17.83 -6.71 -2.08
N VAL A 318 18.68 -6.30 -3.02
CA VAL A 318 20.12 -6.55 -2.93
C VAL A 318 20.71 -5.48 -2.03
N ASN A 319 21.46 -5.94 -1.03
CA ASN A 319 22.28 -5.13 -0.14
C ASN A 319 23.13 -4.12 -0.94
N GLY A 320 22.63 -2.89 -1.04
CA GLY A 320 23.37 -1.68 -1.41
C GLY A 320 24.13 -1.68 -2.73
N THR A 321 23.46 -1.66 -3.89
CA THR A 321 24.00 -0.98 -5.09
C THR A 321 22.90 -0.78 -6.16
N VAL A 322 22.65 0.46 -6.59
CA VAL A 322 22.16 0.73 -7.94
C VAL A 322 23.24 1.57 -8.61
N VAL A 323 23.96 0.99 -9.56
CA VAL A 323 24.85 1.73 -10.44
C VAL A 323 24.25 1.67 -11.83
N ASN A 324 23.81 2.84 -12.31
CA ASN A 324 23.78 3.13 -13.73
C ASN A 324 25.19 2.90 -14.29
N GLY A 325 25.38 1.78 -15.01
CA GLY A 325 26.57 1.49 -15.81
C GLY A 325 27.85 1.20 -15.01
N THR A 326 28.36 -0.01 -15.19
CA THR A 326 29.70 -0.51 -14.81
C THR A 326 29.75 -1.31 -13.50
N MET A 327 29.87 -2.63 -13.63
CA MET A 327 30.36 -3.53 -12.57
C MET A 327 31.79 -3.15 -12.19
N VAL A 328 32.06 -2.98 -10.89
CA VAL A 328 33.41 -3.12 -10.35
C VAL A 328 33.40 -4.32 -9.43
N LEU A 329 34.08 -5.40 -9.84
CA LEU A 329 34.47 -6.49 -8.96
C LEU A 329 35.56 -5.98 -8.01
N LEU A 330 35.34 -6.13 -6.70
CA LEU A 330 36.38 -6.44 -5.71
C LEU A 330 35.85 -7.51 -4.77
#